data_AF-A0A3D5QE72-F1
#
_entry.id   AF-A0A3D5QE72-F1
#
_cell.length_a   1.000
_cell.length_b   1.000
_cell.length_c   1.000
_cell.angle_alpha   90.00
_cell.angle_beta   90.00
_cell.angle_gamma   90.00
#
_symmetry.space_group_name_H-M   'P 1'
#
loop_
_entity.id
_entity.type
_entity.pdbx_description
1 polymer ?
#
loop_
_entity_poly.entity_id
_entity_poly.type
_entity_poly.pdbx_seq_one_letter_code
_entity_poly.pdbx_strand_id
1 'polypeptide(L)' 'MRQINKAAVLGSGVMGSTIAAHLANAGIEVLVLDIVPKELTDEEKTKGLTLNDPEVRNRIANN' A
#
# COMPACT_ATOMS: atom_id res chain seq x y z
N MET A 1 25.62 4.36 17.96
CA MET A 1 24.48 3.94 17.11
C MET A 1 24.14 5.09 16.18
N ARG A 2 23.79 4.82 14.91
CA ARG A 2 23.29 5.86 13.99
C ARG A 2 21.81 6.09 14.25
N GLN A 3 21.39 7.35 14.31
CA GLN A 3 19.96 7.69 14.35
C GLN A 3 19.32 7.43 12.98
N ILE A 4 18.13 6.85 13.00
CA ILE A 4 17.30 6.65 11.81
C ILE A 4 16.28 7.78 11.78
N ASN A 5 16.38 8.64 10.78
CA ASN A 5 15.47 9.77 10.57
C ASN A 5 14.47 9.53 9.44
N LYS A 6 14.73 8.53 8.58
CA LYS A 6 13.87 8.16 7.47
C LYS A 6 13.76 6.64 7.35
N ALA A 7 12.57 6.16 7.00
CA ALA A 7 12.29 4.75 6.76
C ALA A 7 11.37 4.56 5.54
N ALA A 8 11.49 3.41 4.88
CA ALA A 8 10.55 2.98 3.86
C ALA A 8 9.84 1.70 4.33
N VAL A 9 8.52 1.66 4.20
CA VAL A 9 7.69 0.49 4.47
C VAL A 9 7.17 -0.04 3.14
N LEU A 10 7.50 -1.30 2.82
CA LEU A 10 7.04 -1.99 1.63
C LEU A 10 5.76 -2.77 1.98
N GLY A 11 4.65 -2.36 1.38
CA GLY A 11 3.30 -2.85 1.67
C GLY A 11 2.48 -1.82 2.45
N SER A 12 1.29 -1.51 1.94
CA SER A 12 0.33 -0.55 2.53
C SER A 12 -0.90 -1.23 3.16
N GLY A 13 -0.92 -2.58 3.21
CA GLY A 13 -1.93 -3.32 3.96
C GLY A 13 -1.95 -3.02 5.47
N VAL A 14 -2.85 -3.67 6.21
CA VAL A 14 -3.14 -3.37 7.63
C VAL A 14 -1.88 -3.28 8.51
N MET A 15 -0.99 -4.27 8.40
CA MET A 15 0.26 -4.28 9.17
C MET A 15 1.23 -3.18 8.74
N GLY A 16 1.43 -3.02 7.43
CA GLY A 16 2.36 -2.02 6.87
C GLY A 16 1.97 -0.60 7.24
N SER A 17 0.68 -0.28 7.13
CA SER A 17 0.11 1.01 7.56
C SER A 17 0.29 1.24 9.06
N THR A 18 0.13 0.22 9.90
CA THR A 18 0.32 0.32 11.36
C THR A 18 1.80 0.55 11.73
N ILE A 19 2.73 -0.14 11.05
CA ILE A 19 4.17 0.07 11.23
C ILE A 19 4.56 1.50 10.82
N ALA A 20 4.09 1.95 9.65
CA ALA A 20 4.35 3.30 9.17
C ALA A 20 3.80 4.36 10.14
N ALA A 21 2.59 4.17 10.66
CA ALA A 21 2.00 5.05 11.66
C ALA A 21 2.82 5.11 12.95
N HIS A 22 3.31 3.96 13.44
CA HIS A 22 4.14 3.91 14.63
C HIS A 22 5.47 4.67 14.45
N LEU A 23 6.13 4.49 13.30
CA LEU A 23 7.36 5.20 12.95
C LEU A 23 7.12 6.71 12.79
N ALA A 24 6.04 7.11 12.11
CA ALA A 24 5.65 8.51 11.95
C ALA A 24 5.34 9.17 13.31
N ASN A 25 4.67 8.45 14.22
CA ASN A 25 4.40 8.91 15.58
C ASN A 25 5.69 9.12 16.39
N ALA A 26 6.76 8.39 16.07
CA ALA A 26 8.10 8.58 16.65
C ALA A 26 8.90 9.72 15.98
N GLY A 27 8.30 10.47 15.03
CA GLY A 27 8.95 11.58 14.33
C GLY A 27 9.85 11.17 13.17
N ILE A 28 9.76 9.91 12.71
CA ILE A 28 10.53 9.43 11.56
C ILE A 28 9.76 9.75 10.28
N GLU A 29 10.44 10.27 9.25
CA GLU A 29 9.85 10.44 7.93
C GLU A 29 9.67 9.07 7.27
N VAL A 30 8.43 8.70 6.93
CA VAL A 30 8.12 7.37 6.39
C VAL A 30 7.59 7.46 4.96
N LEU A 31 8.21 6.70 4.05
CA LEU A 31 7.68 6.43 2.73
C LEU A 31 6.97 5.08 2.74
N VAL A 32 5.72 5.02 2.30
CA VAL A 32 5.00 3.75 2.10
C VAL A 32 4.94 3.46 0.60
N LEU A 33 5.39 2.28 0.20
CA LEU A 33 5.38 1.83 -1.19
C LEU A 33 4.54 0.58 -1.28
N ASP A 34 3.62 0.52 -2.24
CA ASP A 34 2.85 -0.68 -2.53
C ASP A 34 2.77 -0.94 -4.04
N ILE A 35 2.46 -2.17 -4.39
CA ILE A 35 2.27 -2.60 -5.77
C ILE A 35 0.83 -2.35 -6.20
N VAL A 36 0.67 -1.98 -7.47
CA VAL A 36 -0.65 -1.92 -8.13
C VAL A 36 -0.82 -3.15 -9.01
N PRO A 37 -2.05 -3.66 -9.18
CA PRO A 37 -2.29 -4.75 -10.11
C PRO A 37 -1.98 -4.34 -11.55
N LYS A 38 -1.43 -5.28 -12.32
CA LYS A 38 -1.04 -5.06 -13.72
C LYS A 38 -2.10 -5.49 -14.72
N GLU A 39 -3.05 -6.30 -14.29
CA GLU A 39 -4.09 -6.89 -15.12
C GLU A 39 -5.38 -7.05 -14.34
N LEU A 40 -6.49 -7.08 -15.08
CA LEU A 40 -7.82 -7.31 -14.52
C LEU A 40 -8.09 -8.80 -14.36
N THR A 41 -8.78 -9.18 -13.30
CA THR A 41 -9.39 -10.51 -13.18
C THR A 41 -10.58 -10.61 -14.13
N ASP A 42 -11.02 -11.83 -14.45
CA ASP A 42 -12.17 -12.01 -15.34
C ASP A 42 -13.48 -11.49 -14.72
N GLU A 43 -13.59 -11.53 -13.38
CA GLU A 43 -14.68 -10.92 -12.62
C GLU A 43 -14.67 -9.39 -12.75
N GLU A 44 -13.50 -8.75 -12.69
CA GLU A 44 -13.38 -7.30 -12.87
C GLU A 44 -13.71 -6.88 -14.31
N LYS A 45 -13.27 -7.67 -15.30
CA LYS A 45 -13.61 -7.43 -16.72
C LYS A 45 -15.11 -7.51 -16.95
N THR A 46 -15.78 -8.53 -16.40
CA THR A 46 -17.23 -8.71 -16.55
C THR A 46 -18.03 -7.60 -15.85
N LYS A 47 -17.50 -7.03 -14.76
CA LYS A 47 -18.03 -5.84 -14.09
C LYS A 47 -17.73 -4.51 -14.82
N GLY A 48 -16.94 -4.54 -15.90
CA GLY A 48 -16.55 -3.33 -16.65
C GLY A 48 -15.56 -2.42 -15.92
N LEU A 49 -14.82 -2.96 -14.94
CA LEU A 49 -13.80 -2.22 -14.20
C LEU A 49 -12.53 -2.03 -15.04
N THR A 50 -11.74 -1.04 -14.65
CA THR A 50 -10.46 -0.65 -15.25
C THR A 50 -9.35 -0.70 -14.20
N LEU A 51 -8.08 -0.72 -14.64
CA LEU A 51 -6.92 -0.67 -13.73
C LEU A 51 -6.82 0.63 -12.90
N ASN A 52 -7.64 1.64 -13.21
CA ASN A 52 -7.69 2.89 -12.46
C ASN A 52 -8.77 2.89 -11.38
N ASP A 53 -9.70 1.93 -11.39
CA ASP A 53 -10.77 1.90 -10.41
C ASP A 53 -10.23 1.59 -9.00
N PRO A 54 -10.68 2.31 -7.96
CA PRO A 54 -10.19 2.10 -6.60
C PRO A 54 -10.31 0.66 -6.10
N GLU A 55 -11.39 -0.04 -6.49
CA GLU A 55 -11.60 -1.46 -6.16
C GLU A 55 -10.46 -2.33 -6.70
N VAL A 56 -10.10 -2.14 -7.97
CA VAL A 56 -9.00 -2.85 -8.63
C VAL A 56 -7.66 -2.45 -8.03
N ARG A 57 -7.38 -1.14 -7.95
CA ARG A 57 -6.10 -0.60 -7.47
C ARG A 57 -5.75 -1.05 -6.06
N ASN A 58 -6.74 -1.12 -5.18
CA ASN A 58 -6.54 -1.42 -3.76
C ASN A 58 -6.70 -2.91 -3.42
N ARG A 59 -7.06 -3.78 -4.37
CA ARG A 59 -7.36 -5.21 -4.09
C ARG A 59 -6.20 -5.99 -3.47
N ILE A 60 -4.96 -5.56 -3.70
CA ILE A 60 -3.78 -6.22 -3.12
C ILE A 60 -3.62 -5.86 -1.64
N ALA A 61 -4.05 -4.65 -1.25
CA ALA A 61 -3.95 -4.16 0.11
C ALA A 61 -5.17 -4.56 0.98
N ASN A 62 -6.34 -4.71 0.37
CA ASN A 62 -7.60 -5.06 1.02
C ASN A 62 -7.85 -6.58 0.99
N ASN A 63 -7.33 -7.30 1.99
CA ASN A 63 -7.66 -8.71 2.25
C ASN A 63 -8.57 -8.84 3.48
#